data_AF-A0A2V2N115-F1
#
_entry.id   AF-A0A2V2N115-F1
#
_cell.length_a   1.000
_cell.length_b   1.000
_cell.length_c   1.000
_cell.angle_alpha   90.00
_cell.angle_beta   90.00
_cell.angle_gamma   90.00
#
_symmetry.space_group_name_H-M   'P 1'
#
loop_
_entity.id
_entity.type
_entity.pdbx_description
1 polymer ?
#
loop_
_entity_poly.entity_id
_entity_poly.type
_entity_poly.pdbx_seq_one_letter_code
_entity_poly.pdbx_strand_id
1 'polypeptide(L)' 'MVKVNELYEIEVFPSDWHDIVSQYNSNRKAGRDTVIEREIAGKPVQCVVTGYAWRESRKPNAPQKQKITVLIKDIKEA' A
#
# COMPACT_ATOMS: atom_id res chain seq x y z
N MET A 1 -2.93 -9.84 15.12
CA MET A 1 -3.83 -8.75 15.55
C MET A 1 -3.37 -7.48 14.86
N VAL A 2 -4.21 -6.86 14.03
CA VAL A 2 -3.87 -5.60 13.33
C VAL A 2 -3.99 -4.44 14.32
N LYS A 3 -3.04 -3.50 14.31
CA LYS A 3 -3.05 -2.32 15.18
C LYS A 3 -2.94 -1.03 14.37
N VAL A 4 -3.56 0.03 14.88
CA VAL A 4 -3.48 1.39 14.35
C VAL A 4 -2.10 2.00 14.66
N ASN A 5 -1.64 2.91 13.79
CA ASN A 5 -0.34 3.59 13.84
C ASN A 5 0.87 2.65 13.77
N GLU A 6 0.69 1.45 13.25
CA GLU A 6 1.77 0.49 13.00
C GLU A 6 2.01 0.34 11.49
N LEU A 7 3.28 0.14 11.12
CA LEU A 7 3.70 -0.04 9.74
C LEU A 7 3.56 -1.49 9.32
N TYR A 8 2.98 -1.69 8.14
CA TYR A 8 2.80 -3.01 7.52
C TYR A 8 3.34 -2.99 6.10
N GLU A 9 3.97 -4.10 5.70
CA GLU A 9 4.21 -4.39 4.30
C GLU A 9 3.05 -5.21 3.76
N ILE A 10 2.44 -4.75 2.68
CA ILE A 10 1.39 -5.49 1.98
C ILE A 10 1.81 -5.76 0.52
N GLU A 11 1.43 -6.93 0.03
CA GLU A 11 1.67 -7.34 -1.34
C GLU A 11 0.45 -7.04 -2.20
N VAL A 12 0.63 -6.27 -3.27
CA VAL A 12 -0.43 -5.86 -4.21
C VAL A 12 -0.08 -6.30 -5.62
N PHE A 13 -1.08 -6.49 -6.48
CA PHE A 13 -0.86 -6.86 -7.87
C PHE A 13 -0.19 -5.72 -8.66
N PRO A 14 0.55 -6.01 -9.75
CA PRO A 14 1.23 -4.98 -10.52
C PRO A 14 0.36 -3.83 -11.03
N SER A 15 -0.89 -4.07 -11.39
CA SER A 15 -1.82 -3.02 -11.81
C SER A 15 -2.06 -2.03 -10.67
N ASP A 16 -2.51 -2.55 -9.52
CA ASP A 16 -2.78 -1.74 -8.33
C ASP A 16 -1.52 -1.05 -7.82
N TRP A 17 -0.37 -1.73 -7.90
CA TRP A 17 0.91 -1.17 -7.47
C TRP A 17 1.26 0.10 -8.26
N HIS A 18 1.16 0.05 -9.60
CA HIS A 18 1.49 1.21 -10.44
C HIS A 18 0.57 2.39 -10.14
N ASP A 19 -0.73 2.13 -9.97
CA ASP A 19 -1.72 3.17 -9.65
C ASP A 19 -1.43 3.80 -8.27
N ILE A 20 -1.19 2.97 -7.26
CA ILE A 20 -0.88 3.41 -5.90
C ILE A 20 0.42 4.21 -5.87
N VAL A 21 1.47 3.76 -6.55
CA VAL A 21 2.76 4.45 -6.58
C VAL A 21 2.68 5.76 -7.36
N SER A 22 1.95 5.78 -8.47
CA SER A 22 1.70 7.01 -9.23
C SER A 22 0.98 8.05 -8.37
N GLN A 23 -0.09 7.64 -7.67
CA GLN A 23 -0.82 8.50 -6.74
C GLN A 23 0.06 8.94 -5.56
N TYR A 24 0.82 8.03 -4.96
CA TYR A 24 1.74 8.32 -3.86
C TYR A 24 2.77 9.38 -4.26
N ASN A 25 3.43 9.22 -5.41
CA ASN A 25 4.41 10.18 -5.87
C ASN A 25 3.78 11.55 -6.18
N SER A 26 2.57 11.57 -6.75
CA SER A 26 1.85 12.80 -7.07
C SER A 26 1.39 13.54 -5.81
N ASN A 27 0.79 12.82 -4.86
CA ASN A 27 0.32 13.37 -3.59
C ASN A 27 1.50 13.84 -2.73
N ARG A 28 2.59 13.08 -2.66
CA ARG A 28 3.79 13.47 -1.92
C ARG A 28 4.40 14.78 -2.45
N LYS A 29 4.44 14.97 -3.78
CA LYS A 29 4.85 16.24 -4.40
C LYS A 29 3.93 17.41 -4.02
N ALA A 30 2.64 17.12 -3.80
CA ALA A 30 1.65 18.09 -3.35
C ALA A 30 1.55 18.23 -1.80
N GLY A 31 2.39 17.53 -1.03
CA GLY A 31 2.33 17.52 0.43
C GLY A 31 1.09 16.85 1.01
N ARG A 32 0.48 15.91 0.28
CA ARG A 32 -0.73 15.17 0.68
C ARG A 32 -0.43 13.70 0.94
N ASP A 33 -1.21 13.11 1.83
CA ASP A 33 -1.18 11.67 2.08
C ASP A 33 -1.93 10.89 1.00
N THR A 34 -1.46 9.67 0.74
CA THR A 34 -2.16 8.71 -0.12
C THR A 34 -2.82 7.67 0.75
N VAL A 35 -4.15 7.64 0.72
CA VAL A 35 -4.96 6.77 1.57
C VAL A 35 -5.59 5.69 0.72
N ILE A 36 -5.44 4.43 1.13
CA ILE A 36 -6.05 3.29 0.46
C ILE A 36 -6.84 2.46 1.47
N GLU A 37 -7.87 1.78 0.97
CA GLU A 37 -8.65 0.81 1.75
C GLU A 37 -8.22 -0.61 1.38
N ARG A 38 -7.96 -1.42 2.39
CA ARG A 38 -7.50 -2.80 2.25
C ARG A 38 -8.12 -3.68 3.31
N GLU A 39 -8.20 -4.97 3.02
CA GLU A 39 -8.50 -5.97 4.03
C GLU A 39 -7.19 -6.59 4.53
N ILE A 40 -6.92 -6.48 5.83
CA ILE A 40 -5.75 -7.09 6.46
C ILE A 40 -6.24 -8.03 7.57
N ALA A 41 -5.89 -9.31 7.46
CA ALA A 41 -6.33 -10.35 8.39
C ALA A 41 -7.86 -10.38 8.61
N GLY A 42 -8.63 -10.20 7.53
CA GLY A 42 -10.10 -10.22 7.57
C GLY A 42 -10.75 -8.95 8.14
N LYS A 43 -9.98 -7.88 8.36
CA LYS A 43 -10.50 -6.59 8.83
C LYS A 43 -10.35 -5.53 7.74
N PRO A 44 -11.42 -4.78 7.40
CA PRO A 44 -11.31 -3.62 6.54
C PRO A 44 -10.56 -2.51 7.28
N VAL A 45 -9.46 -2.05 6.70
CA VAL A 45 -8.59 -1.03 7.28
C VAL A 45 -8.35 0.10 6.29
N GLN A 46 -8.27 1.31 6.83
CA GLN A 46 -7.81 2.48 6.10
C GLN A 46 -6.33 2.67 6.40
N CYS A 47 -5.51 2.77 5.36
CA CYS A 47 -4.07 2.85 5.52
C CYS A 47 -3.45 3.95 4.65
N VAL A 48 -2.45 4.62 5.21
CA VAL A 48 -1.68 5.67 4.54
C VAL A 48 -0.44 5.03 3.94
N VAL A 49 -0.23 5.20 2.63
CA VAL A 49 0.96 4.69 1.95
C VAL A 49 2.15 5.54 2.36
N THR A 50 3.15 4.91 2.96
CA THR A 50 4.37 5.57 3.45
C THR A 50 5.59 5.30 2.57
N GLY A 51 5.57 4.20 1.82
CA GLY A 51 6.64 3.84 0.90
C GLY A 51 6.30 2.66 0.01
N TYR A 52 7.23 2.30 -0.86
CA TYR A 52 7.13 1.13 -1.73
C TYR A 52 8.52 0.56 -2.00
N ALA A 53 8.57 -0.75 -2.27
CA ALA A 53 9.77 -1.45 -2.67
C ALA A 53 9.51 -2.20 -3.97
N TRP A 54 10.32 -1.91 -4.99
CA TRP A 54 10.30 -2.66 -6.23
C TRP A 54 11.20 -3.88 -6.08
N ARG A 55 10.64 -5.10 -6.24
CA ARG A 55 11.38 -6.30 -5.87
C ARG A 55 12.45 -6.73 -6.87
N GLU A 56 12.38 -6.38 -8.16
CA GLU A 56 13.43 -6.79 -9.14
C GLU A 56 13.56 -5.84 -10.33
N SER A 57 14.79 -5.46 -10.70
CA SER A 57 15.10 -4.55 -11.82
C SER A 57 14.88 -5.12 -13.23
N ARG A 58 14.41 -6.37 -13.35
CA ARG A 58 14.11 -7.03 -14.65
C ARG A 58 12.61 -7.26 -14.79
N LYS A 59 12.10 -7.14 -16.02
CA LYS A 59 10.69 -7.42 -16.35
C LYS A 59 10.39 -8.87 -15.97
N PRO A 60 9.48 -9.13 -15.00
CA PRO A 60 9.21 -10.49 -14.58
C PRO A 60 8.46 -11.25 -15.68
N ASN A 61 8.67 -12.56 -15.76
CA ASN A 61 8.01 -13.45 -16.74
C ASN A 61 6.49 -13.56 -16.53
N ALA A 62 5.99 -13.12 -15.36
CA ALA A 62 4.58 -13.06 -15.00
C ALA A 62 4.34 -11.86 -14.06
N PRO A 63 3.08 -11.39 -13.90
CA PRO A 63 2.75 -10.32 -12.96
C PRO A 63 3.08 -10.73 -11.52
N GLN A 64 4.22 -10.30 -10.99
CA GLN A 64 4.61 -10.56 -9.61
C GLN A 64 4.02 -9.51 -8.68
N LYS A 65 3.39 -9.94 -7.58
CA LYS A 65 2.95 -9.00 -6.55
C LYS A 65 4.13 -8.19 -6.03
N GLN A 66 3.91 -6.89 -5.90
CA GLN A 66 4.91 -5.92 -5.43
C GLN A 66 4.54 -5.44 -4.03
N LYS A 67 5.54 -4.97 -3.29
CA LYS A 67 5.35 -4.53 -1.90
C LYS A 67 5.11 -3.03 -1.84
N ILE A 68 4.16 -2.65 -1.00
CA ILE A 68 3.99 -1.28 -0.51
C ILE A 68 4.02 -1.28 1.02
N THR A 69 4.57 -0.21 1.59
CA THR A 69 4.60 0.03 3.02
C THR A 69 3.46 0.98 3.36
N VAL A 70 2.64 0.59 4.33
CA VAL A 70 1.48 1.35 4.75
C VAL A 70 1.46 1.52 6.27
N LEU A 71 0.95 2.65 6.74
CA LEU A 71 0.63 2.91 8.13
C LEU A 71 -0.88 2.73 8.31
N ILE A 72 -1.31 1.89 9.25
CA ILE A 72 -2.75 1.73 9.53
C ILE A 72 -3.26 2.98 10.23
N LYS A 73 -4.21 3.67 9.61
CA LYS A 73 -4.84 4.87 10.16
C LYS A 73 -6.08 4.53 10.99
N ASP A 74 -6.89 3.60 10.50
CA ASP A 74 -8.15 3.24 11.11
C ASP A 74 -8.51 1.78 10.79
N ILE A 75 -9.17 1.10 11.72
CA ILE A 75 -9.74 -0.23 11.53
C ILE A 75 -11.25 -0.05 11.54
N LYS A 76 -11.89 -0.25 10.39
CA LYS A 76 -13.34 -0.18 10.31
C LYS A 76 -13.89 -1.43 11.00
N GLU A 77 -14.38 -1.26 12.22
CA GLU A 77 -15.12 -2.32 12.89
C GLU A 77 -16.43 -2.55 12.10
N ALA A 78 -16.64 -3.81 11.71
CA ALA A 78 -17.85 -4.25 11.01
C ALA A 78 -19.03 -4.35 11.99
#